data_AF-A0A967N7C2-F1
#
_entry.id   AF-A0A967N7C2-F1
#
_cell.length_a   1.000
_cell.length_b   1.000
_cell.length_c   1.000
_cell.angle_alpha   90.00
_cell.angle_beta   90.00
_cell.angle_gamma   90.00
#
_symmetry.space_group_name_H-M   'P 1'
#
loop_
_entity.id
_entity.type
_entity.pdbx_description
1 polymer ?
#
loop_
_entity_poly.entity_id
_entity_poly.type
_entity_poly.pdbx_seq_one_letter_code
_entity_poly.pdbx_strand_id
1 'polypeptide(L)'
;MTHGTATNLKIFATVLVTLGVYTWVANAIPQVASEVPEELTLGPDVSAEELVAAGEELFAGAGGCTACHGLGTRAPNLRTDYQGEGTIGARCGERVEGQSCKEYLHESMVNPAGYLVEGFGPIMPPQDRILTNNQIWALIAYLESLGGEVTVTAEDIQATAGGAQAAASSGGGGEGASGGEGDPLALMQNNLCFNCHVLGGQGVPLGPSLDDVGARRSADYIRNSIVNPGSEAAEGYENLL
;
A
#
# COMPACT_ATOMS: atom_id res chain seq x y z
N MET A 1 -3.77 27.01 61.01
CA MET A 1 -4.40 27.07 59.67
C MET A 1 -3.46 27.58 58.55
N THR A 2 -2.22 28.02 58.84
CA THR A 2 -1.31 28.64 57.88
C THR A 2 -0.42 27.69 57.07
N HIS A 3 -0.30 26.41 57.46
CA HIS A 3 0.53 25.42 56.73
C HIS A 3 -0.16 24.84 55.47
N GLY A 4 -1.49 24.78 55.45
CA GLY A 4 -2.25 24.26 54.31
C GLY A 4 -2.23 25.20 53.09
N THR A 5 -2.30 26.51 53.33
CA THR A 5 -2.33 27.53 52.27
C THR A 5 -1.01 27.61 51.51
N ALA A 6 0.13 27.52 52.19
CA ALA A 6 1.44 27.51 51.55
C ALA A 6 1.68 26.26 50.69
N THR A 7 1.12 25.11 51.09
CA THR A 7 1.22 23.86 50.32
C THR A 7 0.35 23.90 49.07
N ASN A 8 -0.89 24.38 49.19
CA ASN A 8 -1.79 24.55 48.05
C ASN A 8 -1.24 25.54 47.02
N LEU A 9 -0.58 26.61 47.46
CA LEU A 9 0.05 27.58 46.56
C LEU A 9 1.21 26.97 45.77
N LYS A 10 2.03 26.12 46.40
CA LYS A 10 3.11 25.40 45.71
C LYS A 10 2.57 24.43 44.67
N ILE A 11 1.54 23.66 45.02
CA ILE A 11 0.89 22.72 44.08
C ILE A 11 0.31 23.50 42.89
N PHE A 12 -0.40 24.59 43.15
CA PHE A 12 -0.98 25.42 42.10
C PHE A 12 0.09 26.02 41.18
N ALA A 13 1.19 26.53 41.74
CA ALA A 13 2.31 27.03 40.96
C ALA A 13 2.97 25.95 40.11
N THR A 14 3.18 24.75 40.65
CA THR A 14 3.74 23.62 39.89
C THR A 14 2.83 23.22 38.73
N VAL A 15 1.52 23.10 38.96
CA VAL A 15 0.56 22.77 37.90
C VAL A 15 0.56 23.82 36.80
N LEU A 16 0.54 25.11 37.15
CA LEU A 16 0.60 26.18 36.16
C LEU A 16 1.89 26.19 35.37
N VAL A 17 3.04 25.93 36.00
CA VAL A 17 4.33 25.83 35.32
C VAL A 17 4.33 24.64 34.36
N THR A 18 3.86 23.47 34.79
CA THR A 18 3.78 22.28 33.94
C THR A 18 2.87 22.49 32.74
N LEU A 19 1.67 23.04 32.95
CA LEU A 19 0.75 23.37 31.85
C LEU A 19 1.34 24.42 30.92
N GLY A 20 1.96 25.46 31.46
CA GLY A 20 2.61 26.51 30.67
C GLY A 20 3.74 25.97 29.80
N VAL A 21 4.59 25.09 30.34
CA VAL A 21 5.66 24.43 29.57
C VAL A 21 5.06 23.53 28.49
N TYR A 22 4.04 22.73 28.81
CA TYR A 22 3.40 21.85 27.84
C TYR A 22 2.76 22.64 26.68
N THR A 23 2.03 23.70 27.01
CA THR A 23 1.43 24.60 26.00
C THR A 23 2.50 25.31 25.18
N TRP A 24 3.60 25.75 25.79
CA TRP A 24 4.70 26.38 25.06
C TRP A 24 5.36 25.41 24.09
N VAL A 25 5.67 24.17 24.52
CA VAL A 25 6.23 23.14 23.64
C VAL A 25 5.25 22.79 22.53
N ALA A 26 3.96 22.61 22.84
CA ALA A 26 2.94 22.30 21.84
C ALA A 26 2.78 23.39 20.78
N ASN A 27 2.99 24.67 21.13
CA ASN A 27 2.94 25.78 20.17
C ASN A 27 4.29 26.07 19.49
N ALA A 28 5.41 25.60 20.06
CA ALA A 28 6.73 25.69 19.46
C ALA A 28 6.96 24.60 18.39
N ILE A 29 6.23 23.49 18.47
CA ILE A 29 6.17 22.51 17.38
C ILE A 29 5.38 23.14 16.24
N PRO A 30 5.97 23.28 15.03
CA PRO A 30 5.25 23.73 13.86
C PRO A 30 3.99 22.89 13.69
N GLN A 31 2.83 23.52 13.75
CA GLN A 31 1.55 22.88 13.49
C GLN A 31 1.50 22.60 11.98
N VAL A 32 2.09 21.48 11.56
CA VAL A 32 1.96 20.99 10.19
C VAL A 32 0.49 20.61 10.08
N ALA A 33 -0.30 21.42 9.40
CA ALA A 33 -1.63 21.00 9.01
C ALA A 33 -1.44 19.71 8.21
N SER A 34 -2.13 18.63 8.59
CA SER A 34 -2.31 17.48 7.71
C SER A 34 -3.10 18.00 6.52
N GLU A 35 -2.40 18.50 5.51
CA GLU A 35 -2.96 18.69 4.19
C GLU A 35 -3.30 17.27 3.74
N VAL A 36 -4.57 16.91 3.87
CA VAL A 36 -5.11 15.68 3.29
C VAL A 36 -4.60 15.66 1.85
N PRO A 37 -3.86 14.62 1.41
CA PRO A 37 -3.43 14.52 0.03
C PRO A 37 -4.64 14.82 -0.83
N GLU A 38 -4.51 15.77 -1.74
CA GLU A 38 -5.55 16.10 -2.70
C GLU A 38 -6.01 14.76 -3.29
N GLU A 39 -7.27 14.36 -3.06
CA GLU A 39 -7.78 13.14 -3.67
C GLU A 39 -7.49 13.28 -5.15
N LEU A 40 -6.67 12.39 -5.70
CA LEU A 40 -6.27 12.37 -7.10
C LEU A 40 -7.54 12.24 -7.96
N THR A 41 -8.19 13.37 -8.23
CA THR A 41 -9.38 13.49 -9.05
C THR A 41 -8.90 13.58 -10.48
N LEU A 42 -8.56 12.42 -11.03
CA LEU A 42 -8.20 12.26 -12.44
C LEU A 42 -9.46 12.60 -13.27
N GLY A 43 -9.54 13.86 -13.69
CA GLY A 43 -10.63 14.39 -14.49
C GLY A 43 -10.57 13.94 -15.95
N PRO A 44 -11.61 14.24 -16.75
CA PRO A 44 -11.70 13.85 -18.15
C PRO A 44 -10.61 14.48 -19.02
N ASP A 45 -9.99 15.58 -18.61
CA ASP A 45 -8.96 16.30 -19.39
C ASP A 45 -7.55 16.16 -18.79
N VAL A 46 -7.30 15.08 -18.05
CA VAL A 46 -6.00 14.86 -17.40
C VAL A 46 -4.89 14.63 -18.42
N SER A 47 -3.77 15.33 -18.24
CA SER A 47 -2.57 15.20 -19.07
C SER A 47 -1.78 13.94 -18.75
N ALA A 48 -0.93 13.50 -19.69
CA ALA A 48 -0.04 12.36 -19.47
C ALA A 48 0.93 12.62 -18.31
N GLU A 49 1.41 13.86 -18.16
CA GLU A 49 2.30 14.27 -17.08
C GLU A 49 1.61 14.19 -15.71
N GLU A 50 0.36 14.63 -15.62
CA GLU A 50 -0.45 14.52 -14.39
C GLU A 50 -0.70 13.05 -14.04
N LEU A 51 -0.95 12.19 -15.03
CA LEU A 51 -1.11 10.75 -14.82
C LEU A 51 0.16 10.09 -14.31
N VAL A 52 1.30 10.44 -14.89
CA VAL A 52 2.60 9.94 -14.45
C VAL A 52 2.87 10.37 -13.00
N ALA A 53 2.60 11.63 -12.66
CA ALA A 53 2.77 12.14 -11.30
C ALA A 53 1.86 11.40 -10.30
N ALA A 54 0.58 11.24 -10.64
CA ALA A 54 -0.39 10.49 -9.84
C ALA A 54 0.02 9.02 -9.66
N GLY A 55 0.48 8.39 -10.74
CA GLY A 55 0.98 7.02 -10.73
C GLY A 55 2.23 6.86 -9.88
N GLU A 56 3.15 7.81 -9.89
CA GLU A 56 4.34 7.78 -9.04
C GLU A 56 3.96 7.83 -7.55
N GLU A 57 3.04 8.72 -7.18
CA GLU A 57 2.56 8.83 -5.81
C GLU A 57 1.86 7.54 -5.34
N LEU A 58 1.00 6.97 -6.20
CA LEU A 58 0.37 5.68 -5.92
C LEU A 58 1.40 4.56 -5.76
N PHE A 59 2.40 4.50 -6.64
CA PHE A 59 3.45 3.48 -6.59
C PHE A 59 4.25 3.56 -5.28
N ALA A 60 4.59 4.78 -4.85
CA ALA A 60 5.38 5.05 -3.66
C ALA A 60 4.59 4.92 -2.35
N GLY A 61 3.30 5.25 -2.36
CA GLY A 61 2.42 5.33 -1.19
C GLY A 61 1.31 4.28 -1.21
N ALA A 62 0.08 4.74 -1.47
CA ALA A 62 -1.16 3.98 -1.25
C ALA A 62 -1.28 2.67 -2.06
N GLY A 63 -0.60 2.57 -3.20
CA GLY A 63 -0.56 1.35 -4.01
C GLY A 63 0.34 0.26 -3.44
N GLY A 64 1.18 0.56 -2.44
CA GLY A 64 2.03 -0.42 -1.77
C GLY A 64 3.03 -1.14 -2.67
N CYS A 65 3.22 -0.68 -3.91
CA CYS A 65 4.00 -1.38 -4.93
C CYS A 65 5.47 -1.52 -4.52
N THR A 66 6.03 -0.47 -3.90
CA THR A 66 7.41 -0.46 -3.38
C THR A 66 7.70 -1.54 -2.34
N ALA A 67 6.70 -1.99 -1.59
CA ALA A 67 6.86 -3.03 -0.57
C ALA A 67 7.33 -4.37 -1.16
N CYS A 68 7.02 -4.62 -2.44
CA CYS A 68 7.45 -5.82 -3.15
C CYS A 68 8.43 -5.52 -4.31
N HIS A 69 8.16 -4.48 -5.10
CA HIS A 69 8.89 -4.14 -6.32
C HIS A 69 10.06 -3.16 -6.13
N GLY A 70 10.44 -2.85 -4.88
CA GLY A 70 11.51 -1.88 -4.57
C GLY A 70 12.93 -2.45 -4.56
N LEU A 71 13.14 -3.67 -4.02
CA LEU A 71 14.47 -4.26 -3.83
C LEU A 71 14.81 -5.37 -4.83
N GLY A 72 13.83 -5.85 -5.62
CA GLY A 72 14.06 -6.97 -6.54
C GLY A 72 14.13 -8.35 -5.87
N THR A 73 13.90 -8.46 -4.55
CA THR A 73 14.02 -9.71 -3.80
C THR A 73 12.70 -10.43 -3.58
N ARG A 74 11.60 -9.68 -3.45
CA ARG A 74 10.24 -10.22 -3.23
C ARG A 74 9.41 -10.25 -4.52
N ALA A 75 9.66 -9.30 -5.41
CA ALA A 75 9.14 -9.23 -6.76
C ALA A 75 10.20 -8.55 -7.66
N PRO A 76 10.12 -8.69 -9.00
CA PRO A 76 11.03 -8.02 -9.92
C PRO A 76 11.08 -6.51 -9.69
N ASN A 77 12.27 -5.91 -9.78
CA ASN A 77 12.38 -4.45 -9.69
C ASN A 77 11.75 -3.80 -10.93
N LEU A 78 10.95 -2.76 -10.72
CA LEU A 78 10.27 -2.02 -11.79
C LEU A 78 10.92 -0.66 -12.07
N ARG A 79 11.49 -0.01 -11.06
CA ARG A 79 12.05 1.36 -11.13
C ARG A 79 13.51 1.42 -11.56
N THR A 80 14.24 0.35 -11.34
CA THR A 80 15.65 0.23 -11.69
C THR A 80 15.86 -1.02 -12.52
N ASP A 81 17.13 -1.34 -12.78
CA ASP A 81 17.53 -2.57 -13.42
C ASP A 81 16.94 -3.82 -12.74
N TYR A 82 16.50 -4.76 -13.56
CA TYR A 82 16.15 -6.11 -13.17
C TYR A 82 16.96 -7.09 -14.03
N GLN A 83 18.01 -7.67 -13.45
CA GLN A 83 18.88 -8.68 -14.10
C GLN A 83 19.49 -8.23 -15.44
N GLY A 84 19.79 -6.95 -15.61
CA GLY A 84 20.33 -6.39 -16.86
C GLY A 84 19.26 -6.06 -17.91
N GLU A 85 17.98 -6.23 -17.61
CA GLU A 85 16.87 -5.88 -18.51
C GLU A 85 16.43 -4.40 -18.38
N GLY A 86 17.08 -3.60 -17.52
CA GLY A 86 16.70 -2.21 -17.29
C GLY A 86 15.43 -2.06 -16.46
N THR A 87 14.75 -0.92 -16.60
CA THR A 87 13.48 -0.57 -15.93
C THR A 87 12.28 -1.19 -16.63
N ILE A 88 11.10 -1.22 -15.99
CA ILE A 88 9.94 -1.88 -16.61
C ILE A 88 9.47 -1.16 -17.87
N GLY A 89 9.47 0.18 -17.88
CA GLY A 89 9.08 0.99 -19.04
C GLY A 89 9.97 0.75 -20.26
N ALA A 90 11.25 0.41 -20.05
CA ALA A 90 12.17 0.09 -21.14
C ALA A 90 11.93 -1.29 -21.76
N ARG A 91 11.31 -2.24 -21.05
CA ARG A 91 11.22 -3.66 -21.47
C ARG A 91 9.80 -4.19 -21.65
N CYS A 92 8.79 -3.55 -21.09
CA CYS A 92 7.39 -4.02 -21.08
C CYS A 92 6.84 -4.37 -22.47
N GLY A 93 7.19 -3.60 -23.51
CA GLY A 93 6.73 -3.84 -24.89
C GLY A 93 7.32 -5.09 -25.55
N GLU A 94 8.36 -5.70 -24.96
CA GLU A 94 9.02 -6.90 -25.48
C GLU A 94 8.72 -8.14 -24.63
N ARG A 95 7.93 -8.00 -23.55
CA ARG A 95 7.68 -9.10 -22.60
C ARG A 95 6.80 -10.20 -23.16
N VAL A 96 5.83 -9.83 -24.00
CA VAL A 96 4.89 -10.77 -24.62
C VAL A 96 4.76 -10.44 -26.10
N GLU A 97 5.04 -11.43 -26.95
CA GLU A 97 4.96 -11.27 -28.40
C GLU A 97 3.56 -10.83 -28.82
N GLY A 98 3.47 -9.70 -29.51
CA GLY A 98 2.22 -9.15 -30.03
C GLY A 98 1.38 -8.33 -29.05
N GLN A 99 1.86 -8.07 -27.83
CA GLN A 99 1.23 -7.13 -26.90
C GLN A 99 2.01 -5.82 -26.79
N SER A 100 1.30 -4.71 -26.69
CA SER A 100 1.89 -3.43 -26.33
C SER A 100 2.32 -3.39 -24.86
N CYS A 101 3.22 -2.46 -24.51
CA CYS A 101 3.60 -2.21 -23.13
C CYS A 101 2.38 -1.95 -22.24
N LYS A 102 1.47 -1.08 -22.70
CA LYS A 102 0.22 -0.74 -22.03
C LYS A 102 -0.67 -1.96 -21.74
N GLU A 103 -0.90 -2.81 -22.74
CA GLU A 103 -1.70 -4.04 -22.58
C GLU A 103 -1.03 -5.02 -21.60
N TYR A 104 0.28 -5.22 -21.74
CA TYR A 104 1.04 -6.08 -20.85
C TYR A 104 0.99 -5.61 -19.40
N LEU A 105 1.18 -4.31 -19.14
CA LEU A 105 1.16 -3.75 -17.79
C LEU A 105 -0.25 -3.83 -17.19
N HIS A 106 -1.29 -3.52 -17.96
CA HIS A 106 -2.67 -3.64 -17.49
C HIS A 106 -3.00 -5.08 -17.11
N GLU A 107 -2.74 -6.05 -18.00
CA GLU A 107 -3.02 -7.46 -17.74
C GLU A 107 -2.16 -8.00 -16.58
N SER A 108 -0.90 -7.56 -16.45
CA SER A 108 -0.04 -7.90 -15.29
C SER A 108 -0.60 -7.38 -13.96
N MET A 109 -1.39 -6.32 -13.96
CA MET A 109 -2.03 -5.79 -12.75
C MET A 109 -3.34 -6.50 -12.41
N VAL A 110 -4.19 -6.76 -13.41
CA VAL A 110 -5.52 -7.37 -13.18
C VAL A 110 -5.48 -8.90 -13.12
N ASN A 111 -4.46 -9.52 -13.72
CA ASN A 111 -4.23 -10.96 -13.75
C ASN A 111 -2.73 -11.30 -13.59
N PRO A 112 -2.12 -10.96 -12.44
CA PRO A 112 -0.68 -11.10 -12.24
C PRO A 112 -0.15 -12.53 -12.37
N ALA A 113 -0.97 -13.53 -12.05
CA ALA A 113 -0.61 -14.94 -12.22
C ALA A 113 -0.46 -15.36 -13.68
N GLY A 114 -0.98 -14.58 -14.64
CA GLY A 114 -0.80 -14.80 -16.07
C GLY A 114 0.62 -14.52 -16.57
N TYR A 115 1.36 -13.65 -15.88
CA TYR A 115 2.72 -13.24 -16.26
C TYR A 115 3.70 -13.37 -15.09
N LEU A 116 4.06 -14.62 -14.79
CA LEU A 116 5.08 -14.90 -13.78
C LEU A 116 6.49 -14.73 -14.33
N VAL A 117 7.31 -13.99 -13.59
CA VAL A 117 8.73 -13.85 -13.87
C VAL A 117 9.49 -14.98 -13.21
N GLU A 118 10.41 -15.59 -13.93
CA GLU A 118 11.23 -16.69 -13.43
C GLU A 118 11.91 -16.32 -12.09
N GLY A 119 11.80 -17.21 -11.11
CA GLY A 119 12.32 -17.02 -9.76
C GLY A 119 11.36 -16.36 -8.76
N PHE A 120 10.16 -15.93 -9.19
CA PHE A 120 9.14 -15.38 -8.30
C PHE A 120 7.86 -16.23 -8.32
N GLY A 121 7.27 -16.44 -7.14
CA GLY A 121 5.97 -17.10 -7.00
C GLY A 121 4.79 -16.17 -7.31
N PRO A 122 3.56 -16.70 -7.38
CA PRO A 122 2.33 -15.93 -7.65
C PRO A 122 1.84 -15.17 -6.40
N ILE A 123 2.69 -14.30 -5.84
CA ILE A 123 2.41 -13.51 -4.64
C ILE A 123 1.63 -12.22 -4.92
N MET A 124 1.78 -11.65 -6.13
CA MET A 124 1.15 -10.36 -6.45
C MET A 124 -0.38 -10.52 -6.50
N PRO A 125 -1.16 -9.79 -5.68
CA PRO A 125 -2.61 -9.87 -5.72
C PRO A 125 -3.15 -9.13 -6.96
N PRO A 126 -4.34 -9.50 -7.47
CA PRO A 126 -5.02 -8.72 -8.50
C PRO A 126 -5.30 -7.29 -8.03
N GLN A 127 -4.78 -6.30 -8.75
CA GLN A 127 -4.82 -4.89 -8.34
C GLN A 127 -6.19 -4.25 -8.55
N ASP A 128 -7.03 -4.79 -9.44
CA ASP A 128 -8.44 -4.39 -9.64
C ASP A 128 -9.31 -4.61 -8.39
N ARG A 129 -8.81 -5.36 -7.41
CA ARG A 129 -9.47 -5.57 -6.10
C ARG A 129 -9.04 -4.57 -5.03
N ILE A 130 -7.99 -3.80 -5.30
CA ILE A 130 -7.35 -2.89 -4.34
C ILE A 130 -7.46 -1.43 -4.84
N LEU A 131 -7.29 -1.24 -6.14
CA LEU A 131 -7.24 0.04 -6.81
C LEU A 131 -8.42 0.20 -7.76
N THR A 132 -8.82 1.46 -7.96
CA THR A 132 -9.79 1.82 -8.99
C THR A 132 -9.14 1.74 -10.37
N ASN A 133 -9.96 1.61 -11.43
CA ASN A 133 -9.45 1.61 -12.81
C ASN A 133 -8.64 2.87 -13.13
N ASN A 134 -9.06 4.04 -12.66
CA ASN A 134 -8.34 5.29 -12.90
C ASN A 134 -6.94 5.27 -12.26
N GLN A 135 -6.82 4.70 -11.05
CA GLN A 135 -5.54 4.52 -10.37
C GLN A 135 -4.65 3.49 -11.10
N ILE A 136 -5.24 2.43 -11.64
CA ILE A 136 -4.51 1.45 -12.47
C ILE A 136 -3.92 2.13 -13.71
N TRP A 137 -4.70 2.94 -14.43
CA TRP A 137 -4.20 3.67 -15.60
C TRP A 137 -3.12 4.69 -15.26
N ALA A 138 -3.26 5.41 -14.13
CA ALA A 138 -2.20 6.30 -13.65
C ALA A 138 -0.90 5.53 -13.34
N LEU A 139 -0.99 4.37 -12.69
CA LEU A 139 0.16 3.50 -12.45
C LEU A 139 0.80 3.03 -13.76
N ILE A 140 0.01 2.63 -14.75
CA ILE A 140 0.53 2.20 -16.05
C ILE A 140 1.27 3.35 -16.73
N ALA A 141 0.71 4.56 -16.73
CA ALA A 141 1.36 5.74 -17.29
C ALA A 141 2.74 6.00 -16.63
N TYR A 142 2.79 5.91 -15.31
CA TYR A 142 4.05 6.02 -14.56
C TYR A 142 5.03 4.90 -14.92
N LEU A 143 4.59 3.64 -15.00
CA LEU A 143 5.48 2.53 -15.32
C LEU A 143 6.03 2.61 -16.75
N GLU A 144 5.23 3.10 -17.71
CA GLU A 144 5.69 3.42 -19.07
C GLU A 144 6.74 4.53 -19.06
N SER A 145 6.55 5.59 -18.26
CA SER A 145 7.48 6.72 -18.20
C SER A 145 8.86 6.36 -17.64
N LEU A 146 9.02 5.18 -17.02
CA LEU A 146 10.30 4.65 -16.56
C LEU A 146 11.14 4.13 -17.73
N GLY A 147 11.35 4.91 -18.79
CA GLY A 147 12.21 4.57 -19.92
C GLY A 147 11.50 4.13 -21.21
N GLY A 148 10.17 4.23 -21.27
CA GLY A 148 9.36 4.05 -22.47
C GLY A 148 8.60 5.32 -22.87
N GLU A 149 7.77 5.20 -23.91
CA GLU A 149 6.80 6.22 -24.29
C GLU A 149 5.50 6.01 -23.51
N VAL A 150 4.96 7.08 -22.92
CA VAL A 150 3.67 7.03 -22.22
C VAL A 150 2.57 7.01 -23.27
N THR A 151 1.85 5.90 -23.36
CA THR A 151 0.78 5.68 -24.33
C THR A 151 -0.60 5.76 -23.70
N VAL A 152 -0.71 5.78 -22.37
CA VAL A 152 -1.98 6.00 -21.65
C VAL A 152 -2.53 7.39 -21.96
N THR A 153 -3.81 7.46 -22.31
CA THR A 153 -4.51 8.72 -22.60
C THR A 153 -5.73 8.94 -21.71
N ALA A 154 -6.31 10.14 -21.76
CA ALA A 154 -7.54 10.45 -21.04
C ALA A 154 -8.72 9.54 -21.45
N GLU A 155 -8.74 9.06 -22.70
CA GLU A 155 -9.74 8.10 -23.17
C GLU A 155 -9.66 6.76 -22.43
N ASP A 156 -8.45 6.27 -22.10
CA ASP A 156 -8.27 5.01 -21.37
C ASP A 156 -8.92 5.09 -19.97
N ILE A 157 -8.86 6.26 -19.33
CA ILE A 157 -9.49 6.52 -18.03
C ILE A 157 -11.01 6.61 -18.16
N GLN A 158 -11.49 7.34 -19.16
CA GLN A 158 -12.91 7.57 -19.38
C GLN A 158 -13.65 6.30 -19.84
N ALA A 159 -13.03 5.45 -20.65
CA ALA A 159 -13.62 4.19 -21.13
C ALA A 159 -14.01 3.26 -19.97
N THR A 160 -13.32 3.37 -18.84
CA THR A 160 -13.55 2.57 -17.61
C THR A 160 -14.38 3.29 -16.53
N ALA A 161 -14.67 4.59 -16.69
CA ALA A 161 -15.45 5.37 -15.72
C ALA A 161 -16.93 4.93 -15.61
N GLY A 162 -17.42 4.13 -16.55
CA GLY A 162 -18.78 3.57 -16.53
C GLY A 162 -18.99 2.38 -15.57
N GLY A 163 -17.95 1.92 -14.87
CA GLY A 163 -17.99 0.64 -14.13
C GLY A 163 -17.70 0.66 -12.62
N ALA A 164 -17.31 1.78 -12.02
CA ALA A 164 -16.78 1.75 -10.64
C ALA A 164 -17.13 2.98 -9.79
N GLN A 165 -18.42 3.29 -9.62
CA GLN A 165 -18.89 3.96 -8.41
C GLN A 165 -19.40 2.93 -7.40
N ALA A 166 -18.47 2.20 -6.76
CA ALA A 166 -18.72 1.47 -5.50
C ALA A 166 -17.42 0.95 -4.87
N ALA A 167 -16.41 1.80 -4.64
CA ALA A 167 -15.32 1.49 -3.72
C ALA A 167 -14.69 2.73 -3.03
N ALA A 168 -15.29 3.91 -3.20
CA ALA A 168 -14.97 5.06 -2.37
C ALA A 168 -15.65 4.94 -1.00
N SER A 169 -15.12 4.07 -0.15
CA SER A 169 -15.16 4.22 1.31
C SER A 169 -14.30 3.15 2.00
N SER A 170 -13.02 3.46 2.12
CA SER A 170 -12.33 3.32 3.41
C SER A 170 -11.31 4.44 3.53
N GLY A 171 -11.81 5.68 3.53
CA GLY A 171 -11.08 6.81 4.09
C GLY A 171 -10.96 6.60 5.59
N GLY A 172 -9.85 6.02 6.00
CA GLY A 172 -9.38 6.00 7.38
C GLY A 172 -8.09 6.78 7.45
N GLY A 173 -8.17 8.10 7.40
CA GLY A 173 -7.06 8.97 7.76
C GLY A 173 -6.62 8.64 9.18
N GLY A 174 -5.34 8.32 9.32
CA GLY A 174 -4.70 8.04 10.59
C GLY A 174 -3.24 8.43 10.50
N GLU A 175 -2.95 9.64 10.98
CA GLU A 175 -1.62 10.13 11.32
C GLU A 175 -0.77 9.04 12.02
N GLY A 176 0.52 9.06 11.72
CA GLY A 176 1.45 7.98 12.01
C GLY A 176 1.72 7.69 13.48
N ALA A 177 2.33 6.53 13.73
CA ALA A 177 3.33 6.37 14.77
C ALA A 177 4.14 5.08 14.55
N SER A 178 5.43 5.22 14.81
CA SER A 178 6.39 4.16 15.15
C SER A 178 5.78 2.96 15.86
N GLY A 179 6.20 1.77 15.47
CA GLY A 179 5.81 0.52 16.11
C GLY A 179 6.08 0.46 17.61
N GLY A 180 5.26 -0.35 18.29
CA GLY A 180 5.44 -0.78 19.66
C GLY A 180 4.17 -0.67 20.51
N GLU A 181 3.44 -1.78 20.59
CA GLU A 181 2.46 -2.13 21.63
C GLU A 181 1.15 -1.33 21.68
N GLY A 182 0.04 -1.92 21.20
CA GLY A 182 -1.28 -1.40 21.55
C GLY A 182 -2.46 -2.14 20.94
N ASP A 183 -2.39 -2.52 19.66
CA ASP A 183 -3.49 -3.21 18.98
C ASP A 183 -2.95 -4.22 17.96
N PRO A 184 -3.10 -5.53 18.21
CA PRO A 184 -2.75 -6.57 17.24
C PRO A 184 -3.43 -6.38 15.88
N LEU A 185 -4.64 -5.81 15.84
CA LEU A 185 -5.38 -5.61 14.60
C LEU A 185 -4.75 -4.50 13.76
N ALA A 186 -4.34 -3.38 14.39
CA ALA A 186 -3.65 -2.30 13.70
C ALA A 186 -2.32 -2.77 13.06
N LEU A 187 -1.57 -3.65 13.72
CA LEU A 187 -0.37 -4.25 13.13
C LEU A 187 -0.69 -5.05 11.88
N MET A 188 -1.81 -5.79 11.88
CA MET A 188 -2.24 -6.58 10.72
C MET A 188 -2.72 -5.69 9.57
N GLN A 189 -3.37 -4.57 9.85
CA GLN A 189 -3.77 -3.58 8.85
C GLN A 189 -2.53 -2.91 8.23
N ASN A 190 -1.62 -2.41 9.06
CA ASN A 190 -0.43 -1.69 8.62
C ASN A 190 0.55 -2.58 7.83
N ASN A 191 0.53 -3.89 8.10
CA ASN A 191 1.38 -4.85 7.42
C ASN A 191 0.64 -5.59 6.29
N LEU A 192 -0.49 -5.05 5.83
CA LEU A 192 -1.24 -5.53 4.66
C LEU A 192 -1.71 -6.98 4.77
N CYS A 193 -1.84 -7.52 6.00
CA CYS A 193 -2.26 -8.90 6.21
C CYS A 193 -3.68 -9.13 5.63
N PHE A 194 -4.55 -8.13 5.77
CA PHE A 194 -5.94 -8.20 5.30
C PHE A 194 -6.11 -8.08 3.79
N ASN A 195 -5.05 -7.76 3.05
CA ASN A 195 -5.09 -7.77 1.59
C ASN A 195 -5.15 -9.20 1.04
N CYS A 196 -4.72 -10.18 1.82
CA CYS A 196 -4.75 -11.59 1.43
C CYS A 196 -5.52 -12.47 2.41
N HIS A 197 -5.62 -12.11 3.69
CA HIS A 197 -6.23 -12.96 4.69
C HIS A 197 -7.50 -12.35 5.27
N VAL A 198 -8.46 -13.19 5.62
CA VAL A 198 -9.66 -12.78 6.37
C VAL A 198 -9.44 -13.02 7.88
N LEU A 199 -9.84 -12.06 8.71
CA LEU A 199 -9.97 -12.22 10.17
C LEU A 199 -11.24 -11.52 10.65
N GLY A 200 -12.12 -12.23 11.35
CA GLY A 200 -13.38 -11.68 11.87
C GLY A 200 -14.30 -11.14 10.79
N GLY A 201 -14.19 -11.65 9.56
CA GLY A 201 -14.92 -11.14 8.38
C GLY A 201 -14.30 -9.91 7.71
N GLN A 202 -13.15 -9.42 8.18
CA GLN A 202 -12.40 -8.32 7.56
C GLN A 202 -11.26 -8.86 6.69
N GLY A 203 -11.10 -8.33 5.47
CA GLY A 203 -10.04 -8.67 4.52
C GLY A 203 -10.54 -9.39 3.27
N VAL A 204 -9.61 -9.82 2.42
CA VAL A 204 -9.88 -10.52 1.16
C VAL A 204 -9.56 -12.01 1.31
N PRO A 205 -10.40 -12.95 0.83
CA PRO A 205 -10.19 -14.40 0.99
C PRO A 205 -9.24 -14.96 -0.09
N LEU A 206 -8.07 -14.35 -0.28
CA LEU A 206 -7.06 -14.84 -1.23
C LEU A 206 -6.18 -15.95 -0.63
N GLY A 207 -5.89 -15.83 0.66
CA GLY A 207 -5.18 -16.79 1.50
C GLY A 207 -6.09 -17.37 2.60
N PRO A 208 -5.58 -18.34 3.38
CA PRO A 208 -6.33 -19.00 4.45
C PRO A 208 -6.90 -18.01 5.46
N SER A 209 -8.11 -18.23 5.95
CA SER A 209 -8.63 -17.42 7.07
C SER A 209 -7.68 -17.52 8.28
N LEU A 210 -7.45 -16.38 8.94
CA LEU A 210 -6.72 -16.24 10.19
C LEU A 210 -7.61 -16.43 11.41
N ASP A 211 -8.91 -16.66 11.21
CA ASP A 211 -9.83 -17.00 12.28
C ASP A 211 -9.33 -18.24 13.03
N ASP A 212 -9.27 -18.08 14.36
CA ASP A 212 -8.82 -19.09 15.31
C ASP A 212 -7.47 -19.74 14.96
N VAL A 213 -6.60 -19.06 14.20
CA VAL A 213 -5.34 -19.64 13.71
C VAL A 213 -4.42 -20.09 14.86
N GLY A 214 -4.45 -19.36 15.99
CA GLY A 214 -3.69 -19.71 17.19
C GLY A 214 -4.17 -21.00 17.87
N ALA A 215 -5.40 -21.46 17.60
CA ALA A 215 -5.89 -22.76 18.05
C ALA A 215 -5.60 -23.88 17.04
N ARG A 216 -5.47 -23.54 15.76
CA ARG A 216 -5.30 -24.50 14.65
C ARG A 216 -3.85 -24.81 14.31
N ARG A 217 -2.91 -23.91 14.64
CA ARG A 217 -1.50 -23.99 14.24
C ARG A 217 -0.56 -23.68 15.42
N SER A 218 0.63 -24.26 15.38
CA SER A 218 1.67 -23.96 16.37
C SER A 218 2.26 -22.56 16.17
N ALA A 219 2.78 -21.97 17.25
CA ALA A 219 3.48 -20.69 17.18
C ALA A 219 4.65 -20.72 16.18
N ASP A 220 5.38 -21.84 16.12
CA ASP A 220 6.50 -22.02 15.18
C ASP A 220 6.02 -22.04 13.72
N TYR A 221 4.92 -22.72 13.42
CA TYR A 221 4.32 -22.74 12.08
C TYR A 221 3.89 -21.35 11.65
N ILE A 222 3.19 -20.62 12.53
CA ILE A 222 2.73 -19.25 12.26
C ILE A 222 3.93 -18.35 12.00
N ARG A 223 4.97 -18.43 12.84
CA ARG A 223 6.18 -17.64 12.68
C ARG A 223 6.88 -17.94 11.36
N ASN A 224 7.08 -19.22 11.02
CA ASN A 224 7.70 -19.60 9.75
C ASN A 224 6.89 -19.10 8.54
N SER A 225 5.56 -19.19 8.60
CA SER A 225 4.67 -18.71 7.53
C SER A 225 4.73 -17.20 7.33
N ILE A 226 4.99 -16.43 8.39
CA ILE A 226 5.15 -14.96 8.31
C ILE A 226 6.51 -14.59 7.71
N VAL A 227 7.59 -15.26 8.11
CA VAL A 227 8.96 -14.89 7.68
C VAL A 227 9.35 -15.51 6.35
N ASN A 228 8.78 -16.67 6.00
CA ASN A 228 9.01 -17.41 4.77
C ASN A 228 7.66 -17.80 4.11
N PRO A 229 6.83 -16.81 3.72
CA PRO A 229 5.58 -17.08 3.03
C PRO A 229 5.91 -17.73 1.68
N GLY A 230 5.56 -19.01 1.53
CA GLY A 230 5.91 -19.79 0.34
C GLY A 230 6.62 -21.13 0.63
N SER A 231 7.18 -21.28 1.84
CA SER A 231 7.96 -22.48 2.19
C SER A 231 7.11 -23.74 2.38
N GLU A 232 5.87 -23.57 2.85
CA GLU A 232 4.88 -24.64 3.00
C GLU A 232 3.49 -24.08 2.72
N ALA A 233 2.66 -24.84 1.98
CA ALA A 233 1.30 -24.42 1.67
C ALA A 233 0.40 -24.73 2.85
N ALA A 234 -0.56 -23.86 3.13
CA ALA A 234 -1.70 -24.25 3.93
C ALA A 234 -2.58 -25.21 3.12
N GLU A 235 -3.17 -26.18 3.81
CA GLU A 235 -4.12 -27.14 3.21
C GLU A 235 -5.23 -26.41 2.43
N GLY A 236 -5.42 -26.77 1.17
CA GLY A 236 -6.37 -26.16 0.24
C GLY A 236 -5.82 -24.94 -0.54
N TYR A 237 -4.55 -24.56 -0.32
CA TYR A 237 -3.88 -23.44 -0.98
C TYR A 237 -2.56 -23.88 -1.65
N GLU A 238 -2.44 -25.17 -1.99
CA GLU A 238 -1.24 -25.77 -2.56
C GLU A 238 -0.83 -25.17 -3.92
N ASN A 239 -1.81 -24.63 -4.66
CA ASN A 239 -1.59 -24.04 -5.98
C ASN A 239 -1.12 -22.58 -5.95
N LEU A 240 -0.96 -21.98 -4.75
CA LEU A 240 -0.46 -20.61 -4.58
C LEU A 240 1.04 -20.55 -4.23
N LEU A 241 1.73 -21.68 -4.25
CA LEU A 241 3.18 -21.81 -4.11
C LEU A 241 3.86 -21.97 -5.46
#